data_AF-A0A5B7HCJ8-F1
#
_entry.id   AF-A0A5B7HCJ8-F1
#
_cell.length_a   1.000
_cell.length_b   1.000
_cell.length_c   1.000
_cell.angle_alpha   90.00
_cell.angle_beta   90.00
_cell.angle_gamma   90.00
#
_symmetry.space_group_name_H-M   'P 1'
#
loop_
_entity.id
_entity.type
_entity.pdbx_description
1 polymer ?
#
loop_
_entity_poly.entity_id
_entity_poly.type
_entity_poly.pdbx_seq_one_letter_code
_entity_poly.pdbx_strand_id
1 'polypeptide(L)'
;MVDVLISLLQKLFKFKEANAIPRAAVLNAQIKYEENLIQIRATRPKLFHSYIRNRKLDRPRVGPLLVNGKLTDDPNFMVNVFVKAFSLVFVVESSLNPFSHQMFDQFWILRLQYGILDFWAKTGSWNLFNTGGQNRLPDCLIFHILISCPHYFCSS
;
A
#
# COMPACT_ATOMS: atom_id res chain seq x y z
N MET A 1 21.25 32.10 36.73
CA MET A 1 21.39 31.17 35.58
C MET A 1 21.13 29.72 36.00
N VAL A 2 21.66 29.27 37.14
CA VAL A 2 21.43 27.92 37.70
C VAL A 2 19.95 27.65 38.03
N ASP A 3 19.23 28.62 38.60
CA ASP A 3 17.82 28.45 38.98
C ASP A 3 16.87 28.22 37.79
N VAL A 4 17.20 28.84 36.64
CA VAL A 4 16.44 28.65 35.40
C VAL A 4 16.60 27.22 34.89
N LEU A 5 17.82 26.67 34.96
CA LEU A 5 18.10 25.28 34.56
C LEU A 5 17.35 24.28 35.46
N ILE A 6 17.36 24.51 36.77
CA ILE A 6 16.64 23.68 37.75
C ILE A 6 15.13 23.72 37.46
N SER A 7 14.57 24.91 37.21
CA SER A 7 13.15 25.06 36.85
C SER A 7 12.77 24.31 35.58
N LEU A 8 13.62 24.36 34.54
CA LEU A 8 13.37 23.65 33.27
C LEU A 8 13.40 22.13 33.45
N LEU A 9 14.35 21.60 34.22
CA LEU A 9 14.43 20.18 34.52
C LEU A 9 13.19 19.68 35.27
N GLN A 10 12.72 20.45 36.25
CA GLN A 10 11.48 20.13 36.97
C GLN A 10 10.26 20.11 36.03
N LYS A 11 10.15 21.06 35.10
CA LYS A 11 9.07 21.08 34.10
C LYS A 11 9.13 19.88 33.16
N LEU A 12 10.32 19.52 32.69
CA LEU A 12 10.52 18.36 31.82
C LEU A 12 10.19 17.05 32.54
N PHE A 13 10.53 16.94 33.83
CA PHE A 13 10.17 15.77 34.63
C PHE A 13 8.66 15.63 34.78
N LYS A 14 7.98 16.72 35.19
CA LYS A 14 6.51 16.75 35.30
C LYS A 14 5.82 16.43 33.98
N PHE A 15 6.36 16.93 32.85
CA PHE A 15 5.83 16.62 31.52
C PHE A 15 6.00 15.13 31.17
N LYS A 16 7.16 14.53 31.47
CA LYS A 16 7.38 13.09 31.24
C LYS A 16 6.44 12.23 32.09
N GLU A 17 6.26 12.60 33.35
CA GLU A 17 5.35 11.92 34.27
C GLU A 17 3.89 12.03 33.79
N ALA A 18 3.45 13.23 33.44
CA ALA A 18 2.11 13.46 32.88
C ALA A 18 1.87 12.69 31.57
N ASN A 19 2.91 12.50 30.74
CA ASN A 19 2.83 11.73 29.51
C ASN A 19 2.90 10.21 29.70
N ALA A 20 3.43 9.72 30.82
CA ALA A 20 3.54 8.29 31.07
C ALA A 20 2.15 7.64 31.14
N ILE A 21 1.20 8.31 31.81
CA ILE A 21 -0.18 7.83 32.01
C ILE A 21 -0.94 7.63 30.69
N PRO A 22 -1.10 8.63 29.80
CA PRO A 22 -1.82 8.44 28.55
C PRO A 22 -1.11 7.44 27.63
N ARG A 23 0.23 7.37 27.64
CA ARG A 23 0.97 6.35 26.89
C ARG A 23 0.64 4.94 27.38
N ALA A 24 0.65 4.72 28.69
CA ALA A 24 0.26 3.45 29.27
C ALA A 24 -1.20 3.11 28.95
N ALA A 25 -2.11 4.09 28.99
CA ALA A 25 -3.52 3.89 28.64
C ALA A 25 -3.69 3.46 27.17
N VAL A 26 -2.99 4.10 26.23
CA VAL A 26 -3.01 3.73 24.81
C VAL A 26 -2.47 2.31 24.59
N LEU A 27 -1.35 1.97 25.24
CA LEU A 27 -0.78 0.62 25.16
C LEU A 27 -1.74 -0.45 25.71
N ASN A 28 -2.34 -0.19 26.88
CA ASN A 28 -3.31 -1.11 27.48
C ASN A 28 -4.56 -1.27 26.62
N ALA A 29 -5.05 -0.19 26.01
CA ALA A 29 -6.17 -0.24 25.08
C ALA A 29 -5.84 -1.07 23.83
N GLN A 30 -4.63 -0.91 23.30
CA GLN A 30 -4.14 -1.71 22.18
C GLN A 30 -4.06 -3.20 22.54
N ILE A 31 -3.46 -3.55 23.68
CA ILE A 31 -3.35 -4.95 24.14
C ILE A 31 -4.73 -5.60 24.24
N LYS A 32 -5.68 -4.93 24.90
CA LYS A 32 -7.06 -5.43 25.02
C LYS A 32 -7.75 -5.63 23.68
N TYR A 33 -7.52 -4.72 22.74
CA TYR A 33 -8.06 -4.85 21.38
C TYR A 33 -7.46 -6.05 20.65
N GLU A 34 -6.15 -6.27 20.78
CA GLU A 34 -5.45 -7.41 20.18
C GLU A 34 -5.91 -8.75 20.79
N GLU A 35 -6.08 -8.81 22.11
CA GLU A 35 -6.65 -9.98 22.79
C GLU A 35 -8.04 -10.32 22.27
N ASN A 36 -8.92 -9.31 22.17
CA ASN A 36 -10.27 -9.48 21.64
C ASN A 36 -10.24 -9.97 20.18
N LEU A 37 -9.35 -9.41 19.34
CA LEU A 37 -9.16 -9.86 17.96
C LEU A 37 -8.77 -11.34 17.87
N ILE A 38 -7.91 -11.82 18.77
CA ILE A 38 -7.50 -13.23 18.84
C ILE A 38 -8.70 -14.10 19.25
N GLN A 39 -9.49 -13.67 20.23
CA GLN A 39 -10.68 -14.42 20.67
C GLN A 39 -11.72 -14.55 19.55
N ILE A 40 -11.97 -13.49 18.79
CA ILE A 40 -12.95 -13.49 17.69
C ILE A 40 -12.38 -13.99 16.36
N ARG A 41 -11.15 -14.49 16.31
CA ARG A 41 -10.50 -14.89 15.04
C ARG A 41 -11.30 -15.95 14.27
N ALA A 42 -11.94 -16.86 14.98
CA ALA A 42 -12.73 -17.94 14.38
C ALA A 42 -14.07 -17.43 13.80
N THR A 43 -14.69 -16.45 14.46
CA THR A 43 -15.99 -15.89 14.05
C THR A 43 -15.85 -14.75 13.05
N ARG A 44 -14.73 -14.01 13.08
CA ARG A 44 -14.46 -12.83 12.24
C ARG A 44 -13.05 -12.84 11.65
N PRO A 45 -12.68 -13.86 10.85
CA PRO A 45 -11.32 -14.00 10.31
C PRO A 45 -10.90 -12.82 9.41
N LYS A 46 -11.84 -12.21 8.66
CA LYS A 46 -11.55 -11.06 7.78
C LYS A 46 -10.99 -9.87 8.56
N LEU A 47 -11.55 -9.59 9.74
CA LEU A 47 -11.12 -8.48 10.59
C LEU A 47 -9.71 -8.74 11.15
N PHE A 48 -9.46 -9.95 11.65
CA PHE A 48 -8.14 -10.37 12.11
C PHE A 48 -7.08 -10.28 11.01
N HIS A 49 -7.36 -10.80 9.81
CA HIS A 49 -6.43 -10.72 8.68
C HIS A 49 -6.22 -9.29 8.17
N SER A 50 -7.23 -8.43 8.22
CA SER A 50 -7.06 -7.01 7.91
C SER A 50 -6.12 -6.34 8.91
N TYR A 51 -6.32 -6.58 10.21
CA TYR A 51 -5.45 -6.07 11.26
C TYR A 51 -3.99 -6.50 11.06
N ILE A 52 -3.74 -7.79 10.85
CA ILE A 52 -2.39 -8.32 10.60
C ILE A 52 -1.77 -7.70 9.33
N ARG A 53 -2.53 -7.54 8.24
CA ARG A 53 -2.04 -6.92 6.99
C ARG A 53 -1.64 -5.46 7.15
N ASN A 54 -2.31 -4.73 8.04
CA ASN A 54 -2.06 -3.31 8.28
C ASN A 54 -0.97 -3.09 9.35
N ARG A 55 -0.75 -4.07 10.24
CA ARG A 55 0.27 -4.02 11.29
C ARG A 55 1.67 -4.43 10.85
N LYS A 56 1.79 -5.16 9.74
CA LYS A 56 3.10 -5.49 9.14
C LYS A 56 3.75 -4.20 8.64
N LEU A 57 4.50 -3.53 9.53
CA LEU A 57 5.39 -2.39 9.24
C LEU A 57 6.43 -2.78 8.19
N ASP A 58 6.81 -4.06 8.16
CA ASP A 58 7.62 -4.66 7.12
C ASP A 58 6.74 -5.54 6.24
N ARG A 59 5.88 -4.92 5.42
CA ARG A 59 5.53 -5.63 4.18
C ARG A 59 6.87 -5.92 3.52
N PRO A 60 7.18 -7.17 3.12
CA PRO A 60 8.28 -7.35 2.20
C PRO A 60 7.97 -6.42 1.04
N ARG A 61 8.80 -5.38 0.85
CA ARG A 61 9.06 -4.86 -0.49
C ARG A 61 9.18 -6.11 -1.32
N VAL A 62 8.35 -6.23 -2.35
CA VAL A 62 8.20 -7.42 -3.19
C VAL A 62 9.47 -8.24 -3.09
N GLY A 63 9.39 -9.40 -2.41
CA GLY A 63 10.59 -10.08 -1.95
C GLY A 63 11.50 -10.40 -3.14
N PRO A 64 12.82 -10.59 -2.92
CA PRO A 64 13.75 -10.84 -3.99
C PRO A 64 13.20 -11.92 -4.94
N LEU A 65 13.14 -11.61 -6.23
CA LEU A 65 12.58 -12.53 -7.22
C LEU A 65 13.64 -13.56 -7.59
N LEU A 66 13.22 -14.82 -7.75
CA LEU A 66 14.05 -15.82 -8.38
C LEU A 66 13.81 -15.77 -9.89
N VAL A 67 14.77 -15.22 -10.64
CA VAL A 67 14.70 -15.09 -12.10
C VAL A 67 15.83 -15.89 -12.70
N ASN A 68 15.51 -16.90 -13.52
CA ASN A 68 16.49 -17.80 -14.15
C ASN A 68 17.46 -18.44 -13.15
N GLY A 69 16.95 -18.85 -11.98
CA GLY A 69 17.75 -19.47 -10.91
C GLY A 69 18.64 -18.50 -10.12
N LYS A 70 18.58 -17.18 -10.39
CA LYS A 70 19.28 -16.15 -9.64
C LYS A 70 18.29 -15.31 -8.83
N LEU A 71 18.61 -15.10 -7.56
CA LEU A 71 17.83 -14.22 -6.70
C LEU A 71 18.20 -12.76 -7.00
N THR A 72 17.21 -11.89 -7.20
CA THR A 72 17.42 -10.46 -7.47
C THR A 72 16.53 -9.60 -6.59
N ASP A 73 17.12 -8.59 -5.96
CA ASP A 73 16.46 -7.60 -5.12
C ASP A 73 16.50 -6.19 -5.75
N ASP A 74 17.00 -6.04 -6.98
CA ASP A 74 17.02 -4.78 -7.71
C ASP A 74 15.59 -4.38 -8.12
N PRO A 75 15.04 -3.26 -7.58
CA PRO A 75 13.68 -2.86 -7.82
C PRO A 75 13.37 -2.62 -9.31
N ASN A 76 14.32 -2.07 -10.07
CA ASN A 76 14.10 -1.78 -11.50
C ASN A 76 13.99 -3.06 -12.31
N PHE A 77 14.89 -4.00 -12.07
CA PHE A 77 14.84 -5.32 -12.70
C PHE A 77 13.56 -6.07 -12.31
N MET A 78 13.19 -6.05 -11.04
CA MET A 78 11.96 -6.67 -10.54
C MET A 78 10.71 -6.12 -11.21
N VAL A 79 10.58 -4.80 -11.33
CA VAL A 79 9.45 -4.15 -12.03
C VAL A 79 9.37 -4.62 -13.48
N ASN A 80 10.49 -4.65 -14.20
CA ASN A 80 10.53 -5.12 -15.58
C ASN A 80 10.10 -6.59 -15.72
N VAL A 81 10.51 -7.45 -14.79
CA VAL A 81 10.10 -8.86 -14.76
C VAL A 81 8.60 -8.97 -14.51
N PHE A 82 8.04 -8.19 -13.59
CA PHE A 82 6.59 -8.16 -13.35
C PHE A 82 5.82 -7.66 -14.56
N VAL A 83 6.23 -6.54 -15.17
CA VAL A 83 5.58 -5.99 -16.36
C VAL A 83 5.61 -6.99 -17.48
N LYS A 84 6.76 -7.65 -17.73
CA LYS A 84 6.90 -8.67 -18.77
C LYS A 84 6.02 -9.89 -18.49
N ALA A 85 6.01 -10.39 -17.25
CA ALA A 85 5.17 -11.53 -16.87
C ALA A 85 3.68 -11.20 -17.02
N PHE A 86 3.28 -9.99 -16.62
CA PHE A 86 1.91 -9.53 -16.74
C PHE A 86 1.52 -9.35 -18.21
N SER A 87 2.34 -8.68 -19.03
CA SER A 87 2.07 -8.47 -20.45
C SER A 87 1.95 -9.77 -21.25
N LEU A 88 2.62 -10.84 -20.83
CA LEU A 88 2.48 -12.15 -21.47
C LEU A 88 1.10 -12.79 -21.27
N VAL A 89 0.41 -12.45 -20.18
CA VAL A 89 -0.96 -12.93 -19.92
C VAL A 89 -1.98 -12.11 -20.71
N PHE A 90 -1.72 -10.81 -20.90
CA PHE A 90 -2.55 -9.93 -21.72
C PHE A 90 -2.07 -9.95 -23.16
N VAL A 91 -2.35 -11.05 -23.86
CA VAL A 91 -2.23 -11.08 -25.31
C VAL A 91 -3.26 -10.08 -25.86
N VAL A 92 -2.80 -8.95 -26.39
CA VAL A 92 -3.62 -7.97 -27.13
C VAL A 92 -3.91 -8.52 -28.54
N GLU A 93 -4.39 -9.75 -28.61
CA GLU A 93 -5.07 -10.20 -29.82
C GLU A 93 -6.49 -9.71 -29.68
N SER A 94 -6.84 -8.69 -30.47
CA SER A 94 -8.23 -8.39 -30.75
C SER A 94 -8.83 -9.67 -31.31
N SER A 95 -9.54 -10.43 -30.49
CA SER A 95 -10.26 -11.60 -30.97
C SER A 95 -11.17 -11.11 -32.09
N LEU A 96 -11.08 -11.74 -33.27
CA LEU A 96 -11.92 -11.40 -34.42
C LEU A 96 -13.43 -11.57 -34.10
N ASN A 97 -13.74 -12.25 -32.99
CA ASN A 97 -15.07 -12.50 -32.49
C ASN A 97 -15.07 -12.46 -30.94
N PRO A 98 -15.06 -11.28 -30.31
CA PRO A 98 -15.09 -11.18 -28.86
C PRO A 98 -16.42 -11.69 -28.33
N PHE A 99 -16.40 -12.43 -27.22
CA PHE A 99 -17.65 -12.72 -26.51
C PHE A 99 -18.28 -11.41 -26.01
N SER A 100 -19.59 -11.39 -25.85
CA SER A 100 -20.34 -10.17 -25.47
C SER A 100 -19.85 -9.51 -24.17
N HIS A 101 -19.26 -10.27 -23.24
CA HIS A 101 -18.63 -9.73 -22.03
C HIS A 101 -17.26 -9.08 -22.29
N GLN A 102 -16.53 -9.48 -23.33
CA GLN A 102 -15.23 -8.91 -23.72
C GLN A 102 -15.37 -7.60 -24.51
N MET A 103 -16.53 -7.36 -25.13
CA MET A 103 -16.80 -6.10 -25.87
C MET A 103 -16.87 -4.87 -24.96
N PHE A 104 -17.25 -5.05 -23.68
CA PHE A 104 -17.29 -3.95 -22.72
C PHE A 104 -15.89 -3.52 -22.26
N ASP A 105 -14.95 -4.46 -22.07
CA ASP A 105 -13.61 -4.16 -21.56
C ASP A 105 -12.73 -3.39 -22.55
N GLN A 106 -12.85 -3.65 -23.86
CA GLN A 106 -12.06 -2.96 -24.88
C GLN A 106 -12.34 -1.44 -24.91
N PHE A 107 -13.56 -1.02 -24.61
CA PHE A 107 -13.95 0.39 -24.61
C PHE A 107 -13.32 1.17 -23.43
N TRP A 108 -13.12 0.51 -22.28
CA TRP A 108 -12.51 1.12 -21.10
C TRP A 108 -10.98 1.22 -21.18
N ILE A 109 -10.33 0.24 -21.80
CA ILE A 109 -8.87 0.23 -21.99
C ILE A 109 -8.41 1.42 -22.84
N LEU A 110 -9.12 1.71 -23.95
CA LEU A 110 -8.84 2.88 -24.78
C LEU A 110 -9.06 4.19 -24.01
N ARG A 111 -10.09 4.28 -23.17
CA ARG A 111 -10.38 5.48 -22.38
C ARG A 111 -9.37 5.74 -21.26
N LEU A 112 -8.83 4.68 -20.65
CA LEU A 112 -7.77 4.77 -19.64
C LEU A 112 -6.43 5.21 -20.26
N GLN A 113 -6.11 4.78 -21.48
CA GLN A 113 -4.88 5.16 -22.17
C GLN A 113 -4.81 6.67 -22.42
N TYR A 114 -5.93 7.29 -22.83
CA TYR A 114 -5.98 8.74 -23.05
C TYR A 114 -6.18 9.55 -21.76
N GLY A 115 -6.98 9.05 -20.80
CA GLY A 115 -7.25 9.77 -19.54
C GLY A 115 -6.05 9.85 -18.60
N ILE A 116 -5.20 8.82 -18.58
CA ILE A 116 -3.98 8.82 -17.76
C ILE A 116 -2.94 9.76 -18.37
N LEU A 117 -2.71 9.75 -19.69
CA LEU A 117 -1.76 10.67 -20.32
C LEU A 117 -2.17 12.15 -20.12
N ASP A 118 -3.46 12.47 -20.21
CA ASP A 118 -3.97 13.84 -19.99
C ASP A 118 -3.86 14.29 -18.52
N PHE A 119 -4.08 13.38 -17.56
CA PHE A 119 -3.94 13.69 -16.13
C PHE A 119 -2.49 14.04 -15.76
N TRP A 120 -1.52 13.31 -16.32
CA TRP A 120 -0.10 13.55 -16.08
C TRP A 120 0.41 14.80 -16.81
N ALA A 121 -0.14 15.14 -17.97
CA ALA A 121 0.18 16.38 -18.69
C ALA A 121 -0.39 17.63 -17.99
N LYS A 122 -1.60 17.56 -17.42
CA LYS A 122 -2.25 18.71 -16.74
C LYS A 122 -1.74 18.99 -15.34
N THR A 123 -1.22 18.00 -14.62
CA THR A 123 -0.79 18.17 -13.22
C THR A 123 0.65 18.66 -13.05
N GLY A 124 1.44 18.79 -14.14
CA GLY A 124 2.82 19.31 -14.07
C GLY A 124 3.75 18.53 -13.13
N SER A 125 3.37 17.31 -12.76
CA SER A 125 3.95 16.58 -11.62
C SER A 125 5.19 15.75 -11.98
N TRP A 126 5.96 16.15 -13.00
CA TRP A 126 7.28 15.58 -13.27
C TRP A 126 8.35 16.06 -12.29
N ASN A 127 8.17 17.21 -11.65
CA ASN A 127 9.16 17.80 -10.74
C ASN A 127 9.07 17.33 -9.28
N LEU A 128 8.08 16.52 -8.90
CA LEU A 128 7.91 16.07 -7.51
C LEU A 128 8.79 14.87 -7.12
N PHE A 129 9.50 14.27 -8.08
CA PHE A 129 10.39 13.13 -7.82
C PHE A 129 11.83 13.52 -7.46
N ASN A 130 12.19 14.81 -7.51
CA ASN A 130 13.58 15.25 -7.38
C ASN A 130 13.90 16.12 -6.15
N THR A 131 13.02 16.18 -5.16
CA THR A 131 13.33 16.79 -3.86
C THR A 131 13.64 15.69 -2.85
N GLY A 132 14.92 15.57 -2.48
CA GLY A 132 15.37 14.68 -1.42
C GLY A 132 14.65 14.99 -0.10
N GLY A 133 13.72 14.13 0.29
CA GLY A 133 12.99 14.27 1.54
C GLY A 133 11.69 13.46 1.55
N GLN A 134 11.76 12.25 2.13
CA GLN A 134 10.62 11.39 2.47
C GLN A 134 9.70 10.98 1.30
N ASN A 135 10.06 9.86 0.70
CA ASN A 135 9.25 9.09 -0.25
C ASN A 135 7.94 8.61 0.39
N ARG A 136 6.87 9.39 0.28
CA ARG A 136 5.50 8.90 0.34
C ARG A 136 4.86 9.13 -1.02
N LEU A 137 4.75 8.07 -1.81
CA LEU A 137 3.73 8.04 -2.86
C LEU A 137 2.37 8.22 -2.18
N PRO A 138 1.50 9.12 -2.65
CA PRO A 138 0.17 9.22 -2.09
C PRO A 138 -0.60 7.92 -2.43
N ASP A 139 -1.11 7.27 -1.39
CA ASP A 139 -1.77 5.95 -1.43
C ASP A 139 -2.96 5.87 -2.42
N CYS A 140 -3.42 6.99 -2.97
CA CYS A 140 -4.49 7.06 -3.95
C CYS A 140 -4.12 6.54 -5.35
N LEU A 141 -2.83 6.41 -5.70
CA LEU A 141 -2.42 5.95 -7.04
C LEU A 141 -2.50 4.42 -7.24
N ILE A 142 -2.34 3.63 -6.17
CA ILE A 142 -2.43 2.16 -6.27
C ILE A 142 -3.89 1.69 -6.30
N PHE A 143 -4.81 2.46 -5.70
CA PHE A 143 -6.23 2.11 -5.66
C PHE A 143 -6.94 2.24 -7.01
N HIS A 144 -6.55 3.19 -7.87
CA HIS A 144 -7.24 3.39 -9.15
C HIS A 144 -6.96 2.28 -10.18
N ILE A 145 -5.80 1.63 -10.13
CA ILE A 145 -5.46 0.53 -11.05
C ILE A 145 -6.16 -0.78 -10.62
N LEU A 146 -6.44 -0.97 -9.33
CA LEU A 146 -7.05 -2.20 -8.80
C LEU A 146 -8.58 -2.18 -8.74
N ILE A 147 -9.23 -1.02 -8.77
CA ILE A 147 -10.70 -0.91 -8.70
C ILE A 147 -11.38 -1.16 -10.07
N SER A 148 -10.63 -1.15 -11.18
CA SER A 148 -11.23 -1.30 -12.52
C SER A 148 -11.45 -2.75 -12.99
N CYS A 149 -11.18 -3.76 -12.17
CA CYS A 149 -11.53 -5.16 -12.46
C CYS A 149 -12.54 -5.71 -11.44
N PRO A 150 -13.85 -5.42 -11.57
CA PRO A 150 -14.87 -6.21 -10.92
C PRO A 150 -15.11 -7.48 -11.77
N HIS A 151 -15.01 -8.66 -11.15
CA HIS A 151 -15.31 -9.99 -11.70
C HIS A 151 -14.19 -10.74 -12.42
N TYR A 152 -13.30 -11.39 -11.66
CA TYR A 152 -12.90 -12.78 -11.96
C TYR A 152 -12.62 -13.52 -10.65
N PHE A 153 -13.69 -13.95 -9.97
CA PHE A 153 -13.67 -15.06 -9.01
C PHE A 153 -15.11 -15.55 -8.82
N CYS A 154 -15.62 -16.30 -9.79
CA CYS A 154 -16.76 -17.20 -9.62
C CYS A 154 -16.71 -18.30 -10.70
N SER A 155 -16.67 -19.56 -10.24
CA SER A 155 -16.89 -20.86 -10.92
C SER A 155 -16.05 -21.17 -12.16
N SER A 156 -15.45 -22.35 -12.33
CA SER A 156 -15.66 -23.69 -11.75
C SER A 156 -14.38 -24.50 -11.88
#